data_AF-A0A0C5DKH7-F1
#
_entry.id   AF-A0A0C5DKH7-F1
#
_cell.length_a   1.000
_cell.length_b   1.000
_cell.length_c   1.000
_cell.angle_alpha   90.00
_cell.angle_beta   90.00
_cell.angle_gamma   90.00
#
_symmetry.space_group_name_H-M   'P 1'
#
loop_
_entity.id
_entity.type
_entity.pdbx_description
1 polymer ?
#
loop_
_entity_poly.entity_id
_entity_poly.type
_entity_poly.pdbx_seq_one_letter_code
_entity_poly.pdbx_strand_id
1 'polypeptide(L)'
;EELQSRLQETLDLLSSQELRSFRDHLKKVEPRVSQVKLELEGRSPSGLARLLAKQYYPPAAAKRVLVQVLEQLPRADLLPRWQSAAADGP
;
A
#
# COMPACT_ATOMS: atom_id res chain seq x y z
N GLU A 1 3.94 -13.91 -5.21
CA GLU A 1 3.24 -12.75 -4.60
C GLU A 1 3.53 -11.48 -5.41
N GLU A 2 3.08 -11.39 -6.67
CA GLU A 2 3.38 -10.23 -7.54
C GLU A 2 2.87 -8.91 -6.97
N LEU A 3 1.71 -8.95 -6.30
CA LEU A 3 1.16 -7.79 -5.59
C LEU A 3 2.13 -7.32 -4.48
N GLN A 4 2.65 -8.25 -3.67
CA GLN A 4 3.56 -7.89 -2.59
C GLN A 4 4.86 -7.27 -3.14
N SER A 5 5.46 -7.86 -4.17
CA SER A 5 6.67 -7.29 -4.78
C SER A 5 6.42 -5.87 -5.31
N ARG A 6 5.33 -5.65 -6.05
CA ARG A 6 4.97 -4.31 -6.53
C ARG A 6 4.71 -3.33 -5.38
N LEU A 7 4.03 -3.79 -4.33
CA LEU A 7 3.75 -2.98 -3.14
C LEU A 7 5.06 -2.57 -2.48
N GLN A 8 5.96 -3.52 -2.32
CA GLN A 8 7.28 -3.28 -1.75
C GLN A 8 8.05 -2.27 -2.58
N GLU A 9 8.15 -2.44 -3.90
CA GLU A 9 8.83 -1.49 -4.79
C GLU A 9 8.23 -0.08 -4.68
N THR A 10 6.91 0.02 -4.61
CA THR A 10 6.24 1.32 -4.47
C THR A 10 6.54 1.96 -3.12
N LEU A 11 6.50 1.18 -2.05
CA LEU A 11 6.80 1.65 -0.70
C LEU A 11 8.29 1.98 -0.52
N ASP A 12 9.17 1.32 -1.26
CA ASP A 12 10.62 1.60 -1.27
C ASP A 12 10.93 2.94 -1.95
N LEU A 13 10.13 3.33 -2.95
CA LEU A 13 10.20 4.66 -3.58
C LEU A 13 9.71 5.80 -2.67
N LEU A 14 8.97 5.48 -1.59
CA LEU A 14 8.50 6.45 -0.62
C LEU A 14 9.60 6.77 0.39
N SER A 15 9.81 8.06 0.67
CA SER A 15 10.72 8.50 1.73
C SER A 15 10.17 8.14 3.12
N SER A 16 11.03 8.12 4.14
CA SER A 16 10.62 7.80 5.52
C SER A 16 9.47 8.65 6.05
N GLN A 17 9.38 9.93 5.64
CA GLN A 17 8.26 10.82 5.98
C GLN A 17 6.97 10.41 5.29
N GLU A 18 7.05 10.05 4.00
CA GLU A 18 5.94 9.58 3.18
C GLU A 18 5.40 8.26 3.71
N LEU A 19 6.27 7.31 4.09
CA LEU A 19 5.88 6.05 4.73
C LEU A 19 5.16 6.27 6.06
N ARG A 20 5.56 7.29 6.83
CA ARG A 20 4.88 7.67 8.06
C ARG A 20 3.47 8.19 7.78
N SER A 21 3.34 9.11 6.83
CA SER A 21 2.04 9.62 6.38
C SER A 21 1.19 8.51 5.78
N PHE A 22 1.77 7.64 4.97
CA PHE A 22 1.12 6.47 4.38
C PHE A 22 0.49 5.60 5.46
N ARG A 23 1.26 5.24 6.50
CA ARG A 23 0.74 4.48 7.64
C ARG A 23 -0.38 5.20 8.38
N ASP A 24 -0.28 6.51 8.54
CA ASP A 24 -1.32 7.30 9.23
C ASP A 24 -2.65 7.30 8.45
N HIS A 25 -2.58 7.48 7.13
CA HIS A 25 -3.73 7.37 6.24
C HIS A 25 -4.26 5.93 6.19
N LEU A 26 -3.38 4.94 6.21
CA LEU A 26 -3.77 3.54 6.15
C LEU A 26 -4.48 3.06 7.44
N LYS A 27 -4.31 3.75 8.57
CA LYS A 27 -5.12 3.56 9.78
C LYS A 27 -6.53 4.16 9.64
N LYS A 28 -6.71 5.12 8.74
CA LYS A 28 -7.97 5.84 8.50
C LYS A 28 -8.79 5.20 7.38
N VAL A 29 -8.13 4.58 6.41
CA VAL A 29 -8.78 3.89 5.28
C VAL A 29 -9.34 2.53 5.72
N GLU A 30 -10.49 2.15 5.16
CA GLU A 30 -11.10 0.84 5.43
C GLU A 30 -10.76 -0.19 4.35
N PRO A 31 -10.59 -1.48 4.73
CA PRO A 31 -10.59 -2.03 6.08
C PRO A 31 -9.37 -1.63 6.92
N ARG A 32 -9.61 -1.17 8.15
CA ARG A 32 -8.55 -0.68 9.05
C ARG A 32 -7.51 -1.76 9.34
N VAL A 33 -6.24 -1.43 9.10
CA VAL A 33 -5.14 -2.25 9.61
C VAL A 33 -4.96 -1.98 11.09
N SER A 34 -4.91 -3.05 11.89
CA SER A 34 -4.54 -2.95 13.31
C SER A 34 -3.24 -2.18 13.47
N GLN A 35 -3.28 -1.14 14.30
CA GLN A 35 -2.11 -0.33 14.62
C GLN A 35 -0.92 -1.20 15.08
N VAL A 36 -1.18 -2.22 15.91
CA VAL A 36 -0.17 -3.17 16.38
C VAL A 36 0.53 -3.86 15.21
N LYS A 37 -0.20 -4.31 14.18
CA LYS A 37 0.40 -4.93 12.99
C LYS A 37 1.23 -3.93 12.18
N LEU A 38 0.76 -2.67 12.04
CA LEU A 38 1.53 -1.62 11.38
C LEU A 38 2.82 -1.26 12.13
N GLU A 39 2.84 -1.36 13.45
CA GLU A 39 4.03 -1.09 14.25
C GLU A 39 5.03 -2.26 14.21
N LEU A 40 4.53 -3.50 14.20
CA LEU A 40 5.35 -4.71 14.13
C LEU A 40 5.91 -4.96 12.72
N GLU A 41 5.06 -4.98 11.70
CA GLU A 41 5.44 -5.35 10.32
C GLU A 41 5.63 -4.10 9.44
N GLY A 42 4.90 -3.02 9.71
CA GLY A 42 4.94 -1.80 8.90
C GLY A 42 6.14 -0.88 9.15
N ARG A 43 7.17 -1.35 9.87
CA ARG A 43 8.40 -0.59 10.11
C ARG A 43 9.34 -0.59 8.90
N SER A 44 9.21 -1.58 8.03
CA SER A 44 9.97 -1.74 6.80
C SER A 44 9.04 -1.82 5.59
N PRO A 45 9.43 -1.33 4.41
CA PRO A 45 8.59 -1.36 3.20
C PRO A 45 8.17 -2.80 2.84
N SER A 46 9.06 -3.78 2.99
CA SER A 46 8.78 -5.20 2.74
C SER A 46 7.72 -5.78 3.69
N GLY A 47 7.80 -5.43 4.98
CA GLY A 47 6.85 -5.91 5.98
C GLY A 47 5.48 -5.25 5.83
N LEU A 48 5.46 -3.95 5.51
CA LEU A 48 4.24 -3.23 5.18
C LEU A 48 3.60 -3.80 3.91
N ALA A 49 4.37 -4.05 2.85
CA ALA A 49 3.88 -4.66 1.62
C ALA A 49 3.24 -6.03 1.86
N ARG A 50 3.91 -6.88 2.65
CA ARG A 50 3.40 -8.20 3.01
C ARG A 50 2.11 -8.10 3.82
N LEU A 51 2.07 -7.17 4.77
CA LEU A 51 0.90 -6.91 5.58
C LEU A 51 -0.28 -6.47 4.71
N LEU A 52 -0.05 -5.58 3.74
CA LEU A 52 -1.08 -5.10 2.82
C LEU A 52 -1.60 -6.23 1.93
N ALA A 53 -0.69 -7.03 1.36
CA ALA A 53 -1.05 -8.18 0.53
C ALA A 53 -1.88 -9.22 1.30
N LYS A 54 -1.61 -9.43 2.59
CA LYS A 54 -2.35 -10.36 3.45
C LYS A 54 -3.67 -9.79 3.95
N GLN A 55 -3.68 -8.52 4.35
CA GLN A 55 -4.86 -7.89 4.98
C GLN A 55 -5.92 -7.53 3.94
N TYR A 56 -5.50 -7.07 2.76
CA TYR A 56 -6.41 -6.60 1.72
C TYR A 56 -6.51 -7.62 0.58
N TYR A 57 -6.93 -8.84 0.94
CA TYR A 57 -7.30 -9.86 -0.03
C TYR A 57 -8.80 -9.73 -0.37
N PRO A 58 -9.21 -9.77 -1.64
CA PRO A 58 -8.43 -10.05 -2.86
C PRO A 58 -7.53 -8.89 -3.32
N PRO A 59 -6.52 -9.14 -4.18
CA PRO A 59 -5.51 -8.15 -4.60
C PRO A 59 -6.10 -6.86 -5.20
N ALA A 60 -7.31 -6.89 -5.74
CA ALA A 60 -8.03 -5.70 -6.20
C ALA A 60 -8.33 -4.70 -5.05
N ALA A 61 -8.64 -5.20 -3.85
CA ALA A 61 -8.87 -4.37 -2.67
C ALA A 61 -7.58 -3.67 -2.23
N ALA A 62 -6.46 -4.40 -2.17
CA ALA A 62 -5.15 -3.83 -1.86
C ALA A 62 -4.77 -2.70 -2.83
N LYS A 63 -4.95 -2.92 -4.14
CA LYS A 63 -4.68 -1.89 -5.16
C LYS A 63 -5.53 -0.64 -4.95
N ARG A 64 -6.84 -0.79 -4.69
CA ARG A 64 -7.74 0.35 -4.44
C ARG A 64 -7.33 1.16 -3.22
N VAL A 65 -7.05 0.48 -2.11
CA VAL A 65 -6.61 1.13 -0.89
C VAL A 65 -5.28 1.84 -1.09
N LEU A 66 -4.35 1.21 -1.82
CA LEU A 66 -3.09 1.84 -2.14
C LEU A 66 -3.27 3.09 -2.99
N VAL A 67 -4.11 3.05 -4.03
CA VAL A 67 -4.44 4.21 -4.85
C VAL A 67 -5.01 5.33 -3.99
N GLN A 68 -5.99 5.04 -3.13
CA GLN A 68 -6.56 6.07 -2.24
C GLN A 68 -5.52 6.68 -1.30
N VAL A 69 -4.63 5.87 -0.73
CA VAL A 69 -3.59 6.39 0.17
C VAL A 69 -2.52 7.16 -0.60
N LEU A 70 -2.16 6.71 -1.80
CA LEU A 70 -1.23 7.42 -2.68
C LEU A 70 -1.81 8.75 -3.20
N GLU A 71 -3.13 8.85 -3.39
CA GLU A 71 -3.82 10.10 -3.74
C GLU A 71 -3.74 11.13 -2.60
N GLN A 72 -3.69 10.67 -1.35
CA GLN A 72 -3.51 11.54 -0.18
C GLN A 72 -2.03 11.92 0.05
N LEU A 73 -1.11 11.31 -0.69
CA LEU A 73 0.31 11.61 -0.64
C LEU A 73 0.71 12.44 -1.85
N PRO A 74 1.81 13.21 -1.78
CA PRO A 74 2.40 13.90 -2.92
C PRO A 74 3.11 12.93 -3.90
N ARG A 75 2.54 11.75 -4.13
CA ARG A 75 3.09 10.67 -4.98
C ARG A 75 2.09 10.24 -6.03
N ALA A 76 1.45 11.23 -6.64
CA ALA A 76 0.58 11.04 -7.78
C ALA A 76 1.30 10.33 -8.95
N ASP A 77 2.62 10.45 -9.05
CA ASP A 77 3.45 9.72 -10.02
C ASP A 77 3.34 8.20 -9.92
N LEU A 78 3.02 7.66 -8.74
CA LEU A 78 2.88 6.23 -8.52
C LEU A 78 1.46 5.73 -8.83
N LEU A 79 0.45 6.60 -8.80
CA LEU A 79 -0.94 6.27 -9.12
C LEU A 79 -1.13 5.54 -10.47
N PRO A 80 -0.56 5.99 -11.60
CA PRO A 80 -0.76 5.31 -12.88
C PRO A 80 -0.22 3.88 -12.87
N ARG A 81 0.85 3.59 -12.10
CA ARG A 81 1.38 2.22 -11.95
C ARG A 81 0.38 1.27 -11.29
N TRP A 82 -0.51 1.79 -10.45
CA TRP A 82 -1.49 1.03 -9.70
C TRP A 82 -2.88 1.04 -10.32
N GLN A 83 -3.27 2.14 -10.96
CA GLN A 83 -4.52 2.29 -11.70
C GLN A 83 -4.50 1.52 -13.04
N SER A 84 -3.38 1.55 -13.77
CA SER A 84 -3.26 0.85 -15.06
C SER A 84 -3.19 -0.68 -14.90
N ALA A 85 -2.81 -1.16 -13.72
CA ALA A 85 -2.73 -2.58 -13.40
C ALA A 85 -4.10 -3.27 -13.17
N ALA A 86 -5.21 -2.58 -13.45
CA ALA A 86 -6.56 -3.14 -13.46
C ALA A 86 -6.94 -3.80 -14.81
N ALA A 87 -6.07 -3.71 -15.83
CA ALA A 87 -6.35 -4.18 -17.19
C ALA A 87 -5.74 -5.55 -17.55
N ASP A 88 -5.40 -6.39 -16.56
CA ASP A 88 -5.05 -7.79 -16.81
C ASP A 88 -6.10 -8.69 -16.15
N GLY A 89 -7.24 -8.79 -16.84
CA GLY A 89 -8.13 -9.95 -16.77
C GLY A 89 -7.67 -10.96 -17.82
N PRO A 90 -7.88 -12.25 -17.58
CA PRO A 90 -9.22 -12.83 -17.74
C PRO A 90 -9.86 -13.39 -16.46
#